data_AF-A0A2W4UP63-F1
#
_entry.id   AF-A0A2W4UP63-F1
#
_cell.length_a   1.000
_cell.length_b   1.000
_cell.length_c   1.000
_cell.angle_alpha   90.00
_cell.angle_beta   90.00
_cell.angle_gamma   90.00
#
_symmetry.space_group_name_H-M   'P 1'
#
loop_
_entity.id
_entity.type
_entity.pdbx_description
1 polymer ?
#
loop_
_entity_poly.entity_id
_entity_poly.type
_entity_poly.pdbx_seq_one_letter_code
_entity_poly.pdbx_strand_id
1 'polypeptide(L)'
;MRGLKTALVAHAQSRRESVSVLVRRAVARELGQAASFPQLVADSESNSESIAASRKSQVKLSIRLTTAEAMQLAVGSRAAGLSRGAYLSGLIAGIPALTSGANRAELVSALTTSNAQLSSLSRSIHALTRLLTQSNVQKALVYRDMLDTLDGDIHRHLTQAAALMVDLRPRGPSAETTHRANR
;
A
#
# COMPACT_ATOMS: atom_id res chain seq x y z
N MET A 1 19.54 -8.74 -41.55
CA MET A 1 20.31 -8.09 -40.46
C MET A 1 21.75 -8.62 -40.29
N ARG A 2 22.32 -9.40 -41.23
CA ARG A 2 23.73 -9.81 -41.15
C ARG A 2 24.58 -8.74 -41.85
N GLY A 3 25.49 -8.08 -41.11
CA GLY A 3 26.39 -7.04 -41.64
C GLY A 3 26.25 -5.65 -41.00
N LEU A 4 25.06 -5.25 -40.52
CA LEU A 4 24.83 -3.90 -40.00
C LEU A 4 25.32 -3.66 -38.56
N LYS A 5 25.46 -4.75 -37.78
CA LYS A 5 25.76 -4.70 -36.34
C LYS A 5 27.13 -4.09 -36.05
N THR A 6 28.15 -4.43 -36.83
CA THR A 6 29.53 -3.93 -36.65
C THR A 6 29.62 -2.44 -36.93
N ALA A 7 29.01 -1.97 -38.03
CA ALA A 7 28.93 -0.54 -38.35
C ALA A 7 28.15 0.25 -37.27
N LEU A 8 27.04 -0.32 -36.76
CA LEU A 8 26.22 0.31 -35.74
C LEU A 8 26.94 0.42 -34.37
N VAL A 9 27.71 -0.61 -34.00
CA VAL A 9 28.53 -0.60 -32.77
C VAL A 9 29.67 0.40 -32.88
N ALA A 10 30.37 0.44 -34.03
CA ALA A 10 31.44 1.42 -34.27
C ALA A 10 30.92 2.86 -34.23
N HIS A 11 29.72 3.10 -34.80
CA HIS A 11 29.08 4.42 -34.80
C HIS A 11 28.54 4.84 -33.42
N ALA A 12 28.14 3.88 -32.59
CA ALA A 12 27.76 4.13 -31.20
C ALA A 12 28.99 4.47 -30.32
N GLN A 13 30.09 3.74 -30.51
CA GLN A 13 31.35 3.95 -29.80
C GLN A 13 31.99 5.31 -30.11
N SER A 14 32.01 5.74 -31.38
CA SER A 14 32.55 7.05 -31.75
C SER A 14 31.75 8.22 -31.17
N ARG A 15 30.48 7.99 -30.85
CA ARG A 15 29.57 8.97 -30.22
C ARG A 15 29.42 8.82 -28.71
N ARG A 16 30.12 7.86 -28.09
CA ARG A 16 29.96 7.49 -26.66
C ARG A 16 28.49 7.26 -26.25
N GLU A 17 27.64 6.85 -27.20
CA GLU A 17 26.24 6.54 -26.97
C GLU A 17 26.04 5.02 -26.98
N SER A 18 25.00 4.51 -26.31
CA SER A 18 24.67 3.09 -26.44
C SER A 18 24.01 2.80 -27.79
N VAL A 19 24.24 1.59 -28.31
CA VAL A 19 23.66 1.12 -29.59
C VAL A 19 22.13 1.27 -29.60
N SER A 20 21.47 1.00 -28.47
CA SER A 20 20.01 1.13 -28.33
C SER A 20 19.51 2.57 -28.45
N VAL A 21 20.26 3.56 -27.95
CA VAL A 21 19.92 4.99 -28.08
C VAL A 21 19.99 5.42 -29.55
N LEU A 22 21.02 4.96 -30.26
CA LEU A 22 21.24 5.26 -31.67
C LEU A 22 20.13 4.66 -32.55
N VAL A 23 19.78 3.39 -32.33
CA VAL A 23 18.68 2.71 -33.03
C VAL A 23 17.36 3.39 -32.75
N ARG A 24 17.07 3.73 -31.49
CA ARG A 24 15.82 4.40 -31.12
C ARG A 24 15.68 5.76 -31.79
N ARG A 25 16.76 6.56 -31.86
CA ARG A 25 16.78 7.87 -32.53
C ARG A 25 16.60 7.74 -34.05
N ALA A 26 17.24 6.74 -34.67
CA ALA A 26 17.07 6.47 -36.10
C ALA A 26 15.63 6.03 -36.41
N VAL A 27 15.08 5.10 -35.63
CA VAL A 27 13.70 4.61 -35.77
C VAL A 27 12.69 5.74 -35.54
N ALA A 28 12.87 6.58 -34.52
CA ALA A 28 11.97 7.72 -34.27
C ALA A 28 11.98 8.75 -35.42
N ARG A 29 13.11 8.89 -36.11
CA ARG A 29 13.23 9.77 -37.29
C ARG A 29 12.46 9.21 -38.49
N GLU A 30 12.65 7.93 -38.79
CA GLU A 30 11.94 7.24 -39.88
C GLU A 30 10.44 7.16 -39.63
N LEU A 31 10.02 7.07 -38.37
CA LEU A 31 8.61 7.09 -37.97
C LEU A 31 8.01 8.50 -37.85
N GLY A 32 8.75 9.55 -38.24
CA GLY A 32 8.26 10.93 -38.23
C GLY A 32 8.01 11.52 -36.84
N GLN A 33 8.52 10.90 -35.77
CA GLN A 33 8.34 11.32 -34.37
C GLN A 33 9.41 12.30 -33.88
N ALA A 34 10.02 13.05 -34.80
CA ALA A 34 11.09 14.00 -34.50
C ALA A 34 10.56 15.30 -33.89
N ALA A 35 10.10 15.25 -32.64
CA ALA A 35 10.16 16.34 -31.64
C ALA A 35 9.26 16.02 -30.45
N SER A 36 9.81 15.37 -29.43
CA SER A 36 9.40 15.53 -28.03
C SER A 36 10.41 14.82 -27.13
N PHE A 37 11.61 15.39 -27.09
CA PHE A 37 12.50 15.19 -25.96
C PHE A 37 12.45 16.49 -25.15
N PRO A 38 11.83 16.52 -23.95
CA PRO A 38 12.03 17.65 -23.05
C PRO A 38 13.48 17.61 -22.56
N GLN A 39 14.25 18.54 -23.10
CA GLN A 39 15.56 18.95 -22.63
C GLN A 39 15.41 19.60 -21.25
N LEU A 40 16.41 19.38 -20.40
CA LEU A 40 16.50 19.86 -19.04
C LEU A 40 16.51 21.41 -18.97
N VAL A 41 15.63 21.94 -18.10
CA VAL A 41 15.77 23.12 -17.21
C VAL A 41 15.25 24.51 -17.65
N ALA A 42 14.52 25.11 -16.71
CA ALA A 42 14.22 26.53 -16.39
C ALA A 42 12.97 27.23 -16.98
N ASP A 43 12.03 27.42 -16.04
CA ASP A 43 11.29 28.64 -15.67
C ASP A 43 9.86 28.93 -16.17
N SER A 44 9.02 29.11 -15.13
CA SER A 44 7.78 29.91 -14.99
C SER A 44 6.52 29.44 -15.73
N GLU A 45 5.61 28.71 -15.08
CA GLU A 45 4.58 29.16 -14.13
C GLU A 45 3.21 29.31 -14.81
N SER A 46 2.30 28.38 -14.53
CA SER A 46 0.97 28.69 -13.96
C SER A 46 0.07 27.45 -13.96
N ASN A 47 -0.13 26.95 -12.74
CA ASN A 47 -1.43 26.54 -12.19
C ASN A 47 -2.17 25.36 -12.84
N SER A 48 -1.73 24.14 -12.49
CA SER A 48 -2.59 22.96 -12.32
C SER A 48 -1.86 21.95 -11.42
N GLU A 49 -1.53 22.42 -10.24
CA GLU A 49 -0.84 21.70 -9.17
C GLU A 49 -1.84 20.83 -8.41
N SER A 50 -1.77 19.51 -8.61
CA SER A 50 -2.03 18.52 -7.54
C SER A 50 -1.84 17.08 -8.05
N ILE A 51 -2.15 16.79 -9.32
CA ILE A 51 -2.13 15.40 -9.85
C ILE A 51 -0.81 15.06 -10.61
N ALA A 52 -0.14 16.05 -11.19
CA ALA A 52 1.06 15.84 -12.01
C ALA A 52 2.38 15.71 -11.23
N ALA A 53 2.40 16.04 -9.93
CA ALA A 53 3.62 16.06 -9.11
C ALA A 53 4.15 14.66 -8.79
N SER A 54 3.28 13.65 -8.63
CA SER A 54 3.69 12.31 -8.15
C SER A 54 4.27 11.39 -9.24
N ARG A 55 4.00 11.66 -10.53
CA ARG A 55 4.60 10.86 -11.63
C ARG A 55 6.00 11.30 -12.05
N LYS A 56 6.48 12.46 -11.58
CA LYS A 56 7.72 13.09 -12.08
C LYS A 56 9.02 12.56 -11.44
N SER A 57 8.98 11.61 -10.51
CA SER A 57 10.17 11.11 -9.81
C SER A 57 10.30 9.58 -9.72
N GLN A 58 9.57 8.81 -10.53
CA GLN A 58 9.70 7.35 -10.51
C GLN A 58 11.00 6.89 -11.18
N VAL A 59 11.92 6.29 -10.41
CA VAL A 59 13.16 5.69 -10.90
C VAL A 59 12.95 4.21 -11.19
N LYS A 60 13.29 3.77 -12.41
CA LYS A 60 13.25 2.35 -12.76
C LYS A 60 14.43 1.62 -12.10
N LEU A 61 14.13 0.78 -11.12
CA LEU A 61 15.10 -0.06 -10.43
C LEU A 61 15.16 -1.46 -11.06
N SER A 62 16.36 -2.01 -11.20
CA SER A 62 16.58 -3.42 -11.56
C SER A 62 17.16 -4.16 -10.37
N ILE A 63 16.40 -5.12 -9.83
CA ILE A 63 16.74 -5.90 -8.63
C ILE A 63 16.85 -7.37 -9.04
N ARG A 64 17.83 -8.07 -8.47
CA ARG A 64 17.92 -9.53 -8.59
C ARG A 64 17.23 -10.16 -7.38
N LEU A 65 16.27 -11.03 -7.65
CA LEU A 65 15.56 -11.81 -6.65
C LEU A 65 15.76 -13.29 -6.98
N THR A 66 15.76 -14.13 -5.95
CA THR A 66 15.59 -15.57 -6.12
C THR A 66 14.20 -15.86 -6.70
N THR A 67 14.01 -17.06 -7.24
CA THR A 67 12.71 -17.51 -7.76
C THR A 67 11.63 -17.52 -6.68
N ALA A 68 11.99 -17.92 -5.45
CA ALA A 68 11.09 -17.91 -4.31
C ALA A 68 10.62 -16.50 -3.93
N GLU A 69 11.54 -15.53 -3.84
CA GLU A 69 11.22 -14.14 -3.51
C GLU A 69 10.36 -13.47 -4.59
N ALA A 70 10.66 -13.73 -5.87
CA ALA A 70 9.86 -13.21 -6.98
C ALA A 70 8.41 -13.76 -6.96
N MET A 71 8.25 -15.04 -6.57
CA MET A 71 6.94 -15.65 -6.40
C MET A 71 6.17 -15.06 -5.22
N GLN A 72 6.83 -14.90 -4.06
CA GLN A 72 6.23 -14.24 -2.89
C GLN A 72 5.78 -12.82 -3.21
N LEU A 73 6.61 -12.04 -3.91
CA LEU A 73 6.25 -10.69 -4.35
C LEU A 73 5.01 -10.68 -5.24
N ALA A 74 4.90 -11.63 -6.17
CA ALA A 74 3.76 -11.74 -7.07
C ALA A 74 2.48 -12.24 -6.40
N VAL A 75 2.59 -13.09 -5.37
CA VAL A 75 1.44 -13.55 -4.56
C VAL A 75 0.99 -12.42 -3.64
N GLY A 76 1.90 -11.80 -2.90
CA GLY A 76 1.61 -10.69 -1.99
C GLY A 76 1.00 -9.47 -2.69
N SER A 77 1.53 -9.08 -3.86
CA SER A 77 0.96 -7.97 -4.63
C SER A 77 -0.47 -8.27 -5.10
N ARG A 78 -0.75 -9.50 -5.53
CA ARG A 78 -2.09 -9.92 -5.94
C ARG A 78 -3.07 -9.98 -4.78
N ALA A 79 -2.66 -10.55 -3.65
CA ALA A 79 -3.48 -10.59 -2.43
C ALA A 79 -3.82 -9.17 -1.94
N ALA A 80 -2.90 -8.22 -2.10
CA ALA A 80 -3.12 -6.82 -1.76
C ALA A 80 -3.87 -6.00 -2.83
N GLY A 81 -4.15 -6.56 -4.01
CA GLY A 81 -4.75 -5.83 -5.14
C GLY A 81 -3.85 -4.74 -5.73
N LEU A 82 -2.52 -4.86 -5.59
CA LEU A 82 -1.54 -3.86 -5.99
C LEU A 82 -0.65 -4.34 -7.16
N SER A 83 -0.09 -3.39 -7.89
CA SER A 83 1.01 -3.70 -8.82
C SER A 83 2.26 -4.13 -8.03
N ARG A 84 3.14 -4.94 -8.63
CA ARG A 84 4.38 -5.40 -7.96
C ARG A 84 5.25 -4.24 -7.47
N GLY A 85 5.34 -3.16 -8.26
CA GLY A 85 6.11 -1.96 -7.89
C GLY A 85 5.48 -1.17 -6.75
N ALA A 86 4.15 -1.01 -6.75
CA ALA A 86 3.44 -0.35 -5.65
C ALA A 86 3.49 -1.18 -4.36
N TYR A 87 3.37 -2.51 -4.47
CA TYR A 87 3.53 -3.43 -3.34
C TYR A 87 4.95 -3.37 -2.77
N LEU A 88 5.98 -3.44 -3.61
CA LEU A 88 7.38 -3.31 -3.19
C LEU A 88 7.67 -1.95 -2.55
N SER A 89 7.18 -0.86 -3.15
CA SER A 89 7.31 0.49 -2.58
C SER A 89 6.64 0.60 -1.21
N GLY A 90 5.48 -0.05 -1.04
CA GLY A 90 4.78 -0.08 0.24
C GLY A 90 5.50 -0.92 1.29
N LEU A 91 6.15 -2.02 0.89
CA LEU A 91 7.03 -2.79 1.77
C LEU A 91 8.26 -1.98 2.20
N ILE A 92 8.91 -1.27 1.28
CA ILE A 92 10.07 -0.39 1.57
C ILE A 92 9.67 0.75 2.52
N ALA A 93 8.48 1.32 2.33
CA ALA A 93 7.93 2.34 3.23
C ALA A 93 7.49 1.79 4.60
N GLY A 94 7.62 0.47 4.85
CA GLY A 94 7.26 -0.16 6.11
C GLY A 94 5.77 -0.14 6.41
N ILE A 95 4.91 -0.16 5.37
CA ILE A 95 3.45 -0.10 5.58
C ILE A 95 3.00 -1.37 6.32
N PRO A 96 2.49 -1.26 7.56
CA PRO A 96 2.18 -2.40 8.40
C PRO A 96 1.25 -3.43 7.75
N ALA A 97 0.23 -2.97 7.03
CA ALA A 97 -0.72 -3.83 6.31
C ALA A 97 -0.11 -4.67 5.18
N LEU A 98 1.12 -4.38 4.74
CA LEU A 98 1.83 -5.19 3.74
C LEU A 98 2.94 -6.03 4.37
N THR A 99 3.48 -5.61 5.51
CA THR A 99 4.62 -6.23 6.18
C THR A 99 4.21 -7.21 7.27
N SER A 100 3.07 -7.01 7.93
CA SER A 100 2.66 -7.82 9.08
C SER A 100 2.12 -9.20 8.71
N GLY A 101 1.95 -9.53 7.43
CA GLY A 101 1.47 -10.83 6.95
C GLY A 101 0.01 -11.16 7.33
N ALA A 102 -0.56 -10.47 8.32
CA ALA A 102 -1.95 -10.57 8.72
C ALA A 102 -2.86 -10.06 7.60
N ASN A 103 -3.77 -10.92 7.16
CA ASN A 103 -4.73 -10.56 6.14
C ASN A 103 -5.66 -9.47 6.72
N ARG A 104 -6.03 -8.45 5.95
CA ARG A 104 -6.97 -7.40 6.40
C ARG A 104 -8.25 -7.99 7.01
N ALA A 105 -8.69 -9.15 6.51
CA ALA A 105 -9.82 -9.90 7.05
C ALA A 105 -9.58 -10.41 8.49
N GLU A 106 -8.37 -10.85 8.83
CA GLU A 106 -7.99 -11.30 10.19
C GLU A 106 -7.91 -10.12 11.16
N LEU A 107 -7.37 -8.99 10.69
CA LEU A 107 -7.33 -7.75 11.47
C LEU A 107 -8.74 -7.24 11.79
N VAL A 108 -9.65 -7.27 10.81
CA VAL A 108 -11.05 -6.91 11.00
C VAL A 108 -11.77 -7.91 11.91
N SER A 109 -11.57 -9.22 11.74
CA SER A 109 -12.22 -10.22 12.59
C SER A 109 -11.77 -10.11 14.04
N ALA A 110 -10.48 -9.90 14.28
CA ALA A 110 -9.94 -9.66 15.63
C ALA A 110 -10.55 -8.41 16.27
N LEU A 111 -10.71 -7.32 15.50
CA LEU A 111 -11.39 -6.11 15.98
C LEU A 111 -12.87 -6.38 16.31
N THR A 112 -13.58 -7.09 15.44
CA THR A 112 -14.98 -7.45 15.65
C THR A 112 -15.16 -8.29 16.92
N THR A 113 -14.28 -9.26 17.15
CA THR A 113 -14.29 -10.06 18.38
C THR A 113 -14.03 -9.20 19.62
N SER A 114 -13.06 -8.31 19.57
CA SER A 114 -12.74 -7.39 20.69
C SER A 114 -13.92 -6.44 21.00
N ASN A 115 -14.59 -5.90 19.97
CA ASN A 115 -15.82 -5.11 20.13
C ASN A 115 -16.99 -5.90 20.72
N ALA A 116 -17.14 -7.18 20.34
CA ALA A 116 -18.17 -8.04 20.90
C ALA A 116 -17.93 -8.31 22.39
N GLN A 117 -16.66 -8.45 22.81
CA GLN A 117 -16.27 -8.58 24.22
C GLN A 117 -16.61 -7.30 25.00
N LEU A 118 -16.25 -6.11 24.49
CA LEU A 118 -16.64 -4.83 25.12
C LEU A 118 -18.16 -4.65 25.20
N SER A 119 -18.90 -5.06 24.17
CA SER A 119 -20.37 -4.99 24.18
C SER A 119 -20.97 -5.88 25.27
N SER A 120 -20.39 -7.06 25.49
CA SER A 120 -20.78 -7.93 26.60
C SER A 120 -20.41 -7.33 27.96
N LEU A 121 -19.23 -6.72 28.08
CA LEU A 121 -18.78 -6.04 29.30
C LEU A 121 -19.68 -4.86 29.68
N SER A 122 -20.04 -4.02 28.71
CA SER A 122 -21.00 -2.92 28.88
C SER A 122 -22.36 -3.44 29.39
N ARG A 123 -22.89 -4.52 28.80
CA ARG A 123 -24.14 -5.14 29.28
C ARG A 123 -24.03 -5.64 30.71
N SER A 124 -22.91 -6.26 31.08
CA SER A 124 -22.67 -6.71 32.45
C SER A 124 -22.58 -5.54 33.44
N ILE A 125 -21.94 -4.44 33.06
CA ILE A 125 -21.91 -3.20 33.87
C ILE A 125 -23.33 -2.65 34.04
N HIS A 126 -24.13 -2.58 32.98
CA HIS A 126 -25.53 -2.13 33.10
C HIS A 126 -26.37 -3.05 34.00
N ALA A 127 -26.17 -4.37 33.89
CA ALA A 127 -26.83 -5.33 34.77
C ALA A 127 -26.42 -5.13 36.24
N LEU A 128 -25.13 -4.93 36.49
CA LEU A 128 -24.61 -4.61 37.82
C LEU A 128 -25.21 -3.31 38.37
N THR A 129 -25.18 -2.22 37.60
CA THR A 129 -25.78 -0.94 37.99
C THR A 129 -27.24 -1.13 38.40
N ARG A 130 -28.02 -1.89 37.61
CA ARG A 130 -29.42 -2.19 37.94
C ARG A 130 -29.56 -2.96 39.25
N LEU A 131 -28.71 -3.94 39.52
CA LEU A 131 -28.72 -4.71 40.77
C LEU A 131 -28.36 -3.84 41.97
N LEU A 132 -27.39 -2.94 41.83
CA LEU A 132 -27.00 -2.01 42.89
C LEU A 132 -28.11 -0.99 43.18
N THR A 133 -28.79 -0.46 42.16
CA THR A 133 -29.96 0.41 42.34
C THR A 133 -31.12 -0.29 43.05
N GLN A 134 -31.22 -1.61 42.93
CA GLN A 134 -32.23 -2.45 43.60
C GLN A 134 -31.77 -2.92 44.99
N SER A 135 -30.65 -2.43 45.51
CA SER A 135 -30.03 -2.88 46.78
C SER A 135 -29.75 -4.39 46.83
N ASN A 136 -29.60 -5.04 45.67
CA ASN A 136 -29.39 -6.49 45.58
C ASN A 136 -27.89 -6.83 45.55
N VAL A 137 -27.22 -6.52 46.66
CA VAL A 137 -25.77 -6.63 46.82
C VAL A 137 -25.28 -8.07 46.59
N GLN A 138 -26.02 -9.07 47.04
CA GLN A 138 -25.64 -10.48 46.93
C GLN A 138 -25.54 -10.95 45.48
N LYS A 139 -26.44 -10.48 44.60
CA LYS A 139 -26.35 -10.77 43.16
C LYS A 139 -25.30 -9.89 42.46
N ALA A 140 -25.06 -8.68 42.96
CA ALA A 140 -24.04 -7.78 42.45
C ALA A 140 -22.60 -8.31 42.67
N LEU A 141 -22.36 -9.04 43.77
CA LEU A 141 -21.04 -9.62 44.10
C LEU A 141 -20.48 -10.54 43.01
N VAL A 142 -21.34 -11.16 42.19
CA VAL A 142 -20.92 -12.03 41.07
C VAL A 142 -20.12 -11.27 40.00
N TYR A 143 -20.28 -9.94 39.91
CA TYR A 143 -19.57 -9.10 38.94
C TYR A 143 -18.23 -8.56 39.45
N ARG A 144 -17.83 -8.88 40.69
CA ARG A 144 -16.59 -8.36 41.29
C ARG A 144 -15.35 -8.72 40.48
N ASP A 145 -15.18 -9.99 40.14
CA ASP A 145 -13.99 -10.44 39.40
C ASP A 145 -13.88 -9.78 38.02
N MET A 146 -15.02 -9.51 37.38
CA MET A 146 -15.07 -8.76 36.12
C MET A 146 -14.67 -7.28 36.31
N LEU A 147 -15.04 -6.65 37.42
CA LEU A 147 -14.59 -5.28 37.72
C LEU A 147 -13.07 -5.24 37.97
N ASP A 148 -12.52 -6.27 38.61
CA ASP A 148 -11.09 -6.37 38.89
C ASP A 148 -10.25 -6.48 37.58
N THR A 149 -10.82 -6.96 36.46
CA THR A 149 -10.13 -7.03 35.15
C THR A 149 -10.52 -5.92 34.17
N LEU A 150 -11.57 -5.15 34.46
CA LEU A 150 -12.20 -4.20 33.54
C LEU A 150 -11.21 -3.18 32.95
N ASP A 151 -10.37 -2.58 33.78
CA ASP A 151 -9.39 -1.59 33.34
C ASP A 151 -8.39 -2.19 32.34
N GLY A 152 -7.88 -3.38 32.64
CA GLY A 152 -6.98 -4.13 31.75
C GLY A 152 -7.65 -4.52 30.43
N ASP A 153 -8.92 -4.94 30.48
CA ASP A 153 -9.68 -5.30 29.28
C ASP A 153 -9.92 -4.09 28.36
N ILE A 154 -10.22 -2.92 28.94
CA ILE A 154 -10.36 -1.66 28.18
C ILE A 154 -9.02 -1.23 27.60
N HIS A 155 -7.94 -1.21 28.39
CA HIS A 155 -6.60 -0.84 27.91
C HIS A 155 -6.12 -1.78 26.80
N ARG A 156 -6.38 -3.08 26.92
CA ARG A 156 -6.08 -4.07 25.88
C ARG A 156 -6.87 -3.78 24.61
N HIS A 157 -8.17 -3.52 24.71
CA HIS A 157 -8.99 -3.17 23.56
C HIS A 157 -8.48 -1.91 22.86
N LEU A 158 -8.22 -0.84 23.61
CA LEU A 158 -7.71 0.43 23.05
C LEU A 158 -6.37 0.24 22.35
N THR A 159 -5.47 -0.55 22.94
CA THR A 159 -4.17 -0.87 22.33
C THR A 159 -4.34 -1.66 21.03
N GLN A 160 -5.21 -2.67 21.02
CA GLN A 160 -5.53 -3.45 19.83
C GLN A 160 -6.18 -2.60 18.74
N ALA A 161 -7.18 -1.79 19.09
CA ALA A 161 -7.88 -0.92 18.15
C ALA A 161 -6.94 0.14 17.55
N ALA A 162 -6.08 0.76 18.36
CA ALA A 162 -5.11 1.74 17.89
C ALA A 162 -4.13 1.13 16.86
N ALA A 163 -3.58 -0.05 17.15
CA ALA A 163 -2.72 -0.77 16.22
C ALA A 163 -3.46 -1.09 14.90
N LEU A 164 -4.68 -1.60 15.01
CA LEU A 164 -5.50 -1.96 13.85
C LEU A 164 -5.91 -0.74 13.03
N MET A 165 -6.17 0.41 13.64
CA MET A 165 -6.50 1.64 12.92
C MET A 165 -5.32 2.19 12.12
N VAL A 166 -4.10 2.04 12.63
CA VAL A 166 -2.86 2.35 11.89
C VAL A 166 -2.75 1.44 10.67
N ASP A 167 -3.03 0.15 10.84
CA ASP A 167 -2.95 -0.85 9.77
C ASP A 167 -4.08 -0.69 8.74
N LEU A 168 -5.28 -0.27 9.18
CA LEU A 168 -6.46 -0.18 8.34
C LEU A 168 -6.59 1.14 7.58
N ARG A 169 -5.72 2.13 7.86
CA ARG A 169 -5.80 3.50 7.31
C ARG A 169 -6.01 3.46 5.78
N PRO A 170 -7.05 4.13 5.26
CA PRO A 170 -7.42 4.04 3.85
C PRO A 170 -6.29 4.54 2.96
N ARG A 171 -5.94 3.72 1.96
CA ARG A 171 -5.05 4.12 0.88
C ARG A 171 -5.78 5.15 0.02
N GLY A 172 -5.09 6.25 -0.33
CA GLY A 172 -5.58 7.25 -1.28
C GLY A 172 -6.03 6.62 -2.61
N PRO A 173 -6.83 7.36 -3.41
CA PRO A 173 -7.75 6.81 -4.38
C PRO A 173 -7.07 5.83 -5.35
N SER A 174 -7.59 4.60 -5.31
CA SER A 174 -7.34 3.56 -6.29
C SER A 174 -7.63 4.10 -7.68
N ALA A 175 -6.63 4.04 -8.56
CA ALA A 175 -6.74 4.47 -9.94
C ALA A 175 -7.99 3.85 -10.58
N GLU A 176 -8.92 4.74 -10.95
CA GLU A 176 -10.07 4.45 -11.79
C GLU A 176 -9.61 3.66 -13.01
N THR A 177 -10.10 2.43 -13.12
CA THR A 177 -10.03 1.65 -14.35
C THR A 177 -10.94 2.33 -15.37
N THR A 178 -10.44 3.34 -16.07
CA THR A 178 -11.12 3.87 -17.25
C THR A 178 -10.94 2.87 -18.40
N HIS A 179 -11.85 1.90 -18.46
CA HIS A 179 -12.03 1.02 -19.60
C HIS A 179 -12.59 1.86 -20.76
N ARG A 180 -11.73 2.53 -21.51
CA ARG A 180 -12.15 3.26 -22.73
C ARG A 180 -12.31 2.25 -23.86
N ALA A 181 -13.56 1.90 -24.13
CA ALA A 181 -13.98 1.26 -25.37
C ALA A 181 -13.52 2.13 -26.56
N ASN A 182 -12.83 1.51 -27.52
CA ASN A 182 -12.48 2.16 -28.77
C ASN A 182 -13.32 1.53 -29.89
N ARG A 183 -14.05 2.41 -30.56
CA ARG A 183 -14.78 2.17 -31.81
C ARG A 183 -13.86 2.52 -32.98
#